data_AF-A0A0F7VM99-F1
#
_entry.id   AF-A0A0F7VM99-F1
#
_cell.length_a   1.000
_cell.length_b   1.000
_cell.length_c   1.000
_cell.angle_alpha   90.00
_cell.angle_beta   90.00
_cell.angle_gamma   90.00
#
_symmetry.space_group_name_H-M   'P 1'
#
loop_
_entity.id
_entity.type
_entity.pdbx_description
1 polymer ?
#
loop_
_entity_poly.entity_id
_entity_poly.type
_entity_poly.pdbx_seq_one_letter_code
_entity_poly.pdbx_strand_id
1 'polypeptide(L)' 'MALVAGEYEFTCDECDGDGSVQVTQPPEEEGGEPTLGWGSCDDCFGEGRLLVDEEEAAEKIRWGQTPTRTPAAS' A
#
# COMPACT_ATOMS: atom_id res chain seq x y z
N MET A 1 -12.99 3.06 -11.46
CA MET A 1 -13.95 2.78 -10.37
C MET A 1 -14.24 4.09 -9.66
N ALA A 2 -15.48 4.32 -9.25
CA ALA A 2 -15.82 5.45 -8.38
C ALA A 2 -15.68 4.97 -6.93
N LEU A 3 -15.09 5.79 -6.07
CA LEU A 3 -15.01 5.50 -4.63
C LEU A 3 -16.42 5.55 -4.02
N VAL A 4 -16.66 4.68 -3.05
CA VAL A 4 -17.90 4.73 -2.25
C VAL A 4 -17.88 5.99 -1.38
N ALA A 5 -19.05 6.55 -1.05
CA ALA A 5 -19.11 7.66 -0.10
C ALA A 5 -18.47 7.26 1.23
N GLY A 6 -17.50 8.06 1.69
CA GLY A 6 -16.69 7.76 2.88
C GLY A 6 -15.44 6.90 2.62
N GLU A 7 -15.18 6.47 1.39
CA GLU A 7 -13.97 5.74 1.00
C GLU A 7 -12.97 6.69 0.32
N TYR A 8 -11.70 6.60 0.71
CA TYR A 8 -10.60 7.42 0.23
C TYR A 8 -9.50 6.53 -0.35
N GLU A 9 -8.82 7.01 -1.40
CA GLU A 9 -7.65 6.34 -1.98
C GLU A 9 -6.38 7.09 -1.56
N PHE A 10 -5.37 6.35 -1.13
CA PHE A 10 -4.01 6.84 -0.88
C PHE A 10 -2.99 6.02 -1.66
N THR A 11 -1.86 6.62 -2.00
CA THR A 11 -0.66 5.86 -2.38
C THR A 11 -0.18 5.07 -1.17
N CYS A 12 0.12 3.79 -1.36
CA CYS A 12 0.69 2.97 -0.27
C CYS A 12 2.07 3.50 0.09
N ASP A 13 2.26 3.88 1.36
CA ASP A 13 3.51 4.46 1.84
C ASP A 13 4.63 3.43 2.00
N GLU A 14 4.31 2.15 2.23
CA GLU A 14 5.30 1.07 2.38
C GLU A 14 6.04 0.80 1.06
N CYS A 15 5.32 0.84 -0.07
CA CYS A 15 5.88 0.56 -1.39
C CYS A 15 6.01 1.79 -2.29
N ASP A 16 5.75 2.99 -1.75
CA ASP A 16 5.71 4.27 -2.49
C ASP A 16 4.86 4.22 -3.78
N GLY A 17 3.84 3.37 -3.79
CA GLY A 17 2.95 3.16 -4.93
C GLY A 17 3.44 2.17 -6.00
N ASP A 18 4.59 1.53 -5.81
CA ASP A 18 5.11 0.53 -6.75
C ASP A 18 4.31 -0.78 -6.70
N GLY A 19 3.74 -1.11 -5.53
CA GLY A 19 3.08 -2.39 -5.26
C GLY A 19 4.08 -3.51 -4.94
N SER A 20 5.38 -3.26 -4.99
CA SER A 20 6.39 -4.22 -4.57
C SER A 20 7.38 -3.62 -3.57
N VAL A 21 7.93 -4.47 -2.71
CA VAL A 21 8.96 -4.09 -1.74
C VAL A 21 10.11 -5.09 -1.81
N GLN A 22 11.30 -4.63 -1.46
CA GLN A 22 12.47 -5.50 -1.42
C GLN A 22 12.39 -6.40 -0.17
N VAL A 23 12.31 -7.72 -0.39
CA VAL A 23 12.20 -8.73 0.66
C VAL A 23 13.38 -9.69 0.60
N THR A 24 13.68 -10.28 1.76
CA THR A 24 14.66 -11.37 1.83
C THR A 24 13.96 -12.67 1.44
N GLN A 25 14.45 -13.32 0.40
CA GLN A 25 13.94 -14.60 -0.08
C GLN A 25 14.77 -15.75 0.51
N PRO A 26 14.13 -16.88 0.82
CA PRO A 26 14.85 -18.08 1.24
C PRO A 26 15.79 -18.53 0.12
N PRO A 27 16.91 -19.19 0.45
CA PRO A 27 17.82 -19.73 -0.54
C PRO A 27 17.13 -20.76 -1.43
N GLU A 28 17.46 -20.76 -2.73
CA GLU A 28 16.90 -21.71 -3.70
C GLU A 28 17.37 -23.16 -3.44
N GLU A 29 18.53 -23.32 -2.80
CA GLU A 29 19.11 -24.61 -2.44
C GLU A 29 19.26 -24.76 -0.92
N GLU A 30 19.15 -26.00 -0.44
CA GLU A 30 19.27 -26.31 0.98
C GLU A 30 20.71 -26.03 1.47
N GLY A 31 20.86 -25.01 2.33
CA GLY A 31 22.16 -24.52 2.81
C GLY A 31 22.75 -23.33 2.05
N GLY A 32 22.01 -22.77 1.08
CA GLY A 32 22.39 -21.52 0.40
C GLY A 32 22.19 -20.27 1.27
N GLU A 33 22.68 -19.13 0.78
CA GLU A 33 22.48 -17.83 1.42
C GLU A 33 21.15 -17.20 0.99
N PRO A 34 20.40 -16.56 1.89
CA PRO A 34 19.21 -15.83 1.51
C PRO A 34 19.56 -14.67 0.57
N THR A 35 18.71 -14.44 -0.41
CA THR A 35 18.91 -13.41 -1.45
C THR A 35 17.90 -12.29 -1.28
N LEU A 36 18.18 -11.13 -1.90
CA LEU A 36 17.19 -10.05 -1.99
C LEU A 36 16.39 -10.23 -3.28
N GLY A 37 15.07 -10.20 -3.14
CA GLY A 37 14.13 -10.22 -4.25
C GLY A 37 13.04 -9.17 -4.06
N TRP A 38 12.20 -9.01 -5.08
CA TRP A 38 11.01 -8.18 -5.00
C TRP A 38 9.81 -9.06 -4.65
N GLY A 39 9.13 -8.72 -3.58
CA GLY A 39 7.87 -9.33 -3.15
C GLY A 39 6.72 -8.35 -3.31
N SER A 40 5.50 -8.85 -3.40
CA SER A 40 4.32 -7.99 -3.32
C SER A 40 4.30 -7.27 -1.97
N CYS A 41 4.02 -5.98 -1.99
CA CYS A 41 3.74 -5.21 -0.77
C CYS A 41 2.53 -5.83 -0.06
N ASP A 42 2.67 -6.15 1.22
CA ASP A 42 1.62 -6.80 2.00
C ASP A 42 0.51 -5.79 2.35
N ASP A 43 0.91 -4.57 2.69
CA ASP A 43 0.01 -3.49 3.10
C ASP A 43 -1.02 -3.13 2.02
N CYS A 44 -0.59 -3.06 0.76
CA CYS A 44 -1.48 -2.81 -0.38
C CYS A 44 -1.78 -4.03 -1.24
N PHE A 45 -1.42 -5.23 -0.78
CA PHE A 45 -1.58 -6.50 -1.52
C PHE A 45 -1.08 -6.45 -2.98
N GLY A 46 -0.03 -5.67 -3.25
CA GLY A 46 0.50 -5.48 -4.59
C GLY A 46 -0.19 -4.44 -5.48
N GLU A 47 -1.20 -3.71 -5.00
CA GLU A 47 -1.90 -2.71 -5.83
C GLU A 47 -1.20 -1.33 -5.92
N GLY A 48 -0.26 -1.04 -5.02
CA GLY A 48 0.38 0.27 -4.90
C GLY A 48 -0.53 1.35 -4.30
N ARG A 49 -1.76 1.01 -3.95
CA ARG A 49 -2.77 1.95 -3.42
C ARG A 49 -3.53 1.32 -2.27
N LEU A 50 -3.99 2.17 -1.36
CA LEU A 50 -4.81 1.81 -0.22
C LEU A 50 -6.18 2.45 -0.36
N LEU A 51 -7.22 1.64 -0.20
CA LEU A 51 -8.58 2.11 -0.04
C LEU A 51 -8.91 2.02 1.44
N VAL A 52 -9.19 3.17 2.03
CA VAL A 52 -9.45 3.30 3.47
C VAL A 52 -10.77 4.03 3.69
N ASP A 53 -11.40 3.79 4.82
CA ASP A 53 -12.60 4.53 5.21
C ASP A 53 -12.26 5.93 5.75
N GLU A 54 -13.29 6.71 6.08
CA GLU A 54 -13.18 8.09 6.52
C GLU A 54 -12.38 8.26 7.83
N GLU A 55 -12.48 7.31 8.77
CA GLU A 55 -11.76 7.39 10.05
C GLU A 55 -10.26 7.24 9.81
N GLU A 56 -9.86 6.20 9.07
CA GLU A 56 -8.46 5.96 8.74
C GLU A 56 -7.90 7.02 7.78
N ALA A 57 -8.71 7.54 6.85
CA ALA A 57 -8.33 8.68 6.02
C ALA A 57 -8.04 9.93 6.87
N ALA A 58 -8.87 10.22 7.88
CA ALA A 58 -8.66 11.36 8.77
C ALA A 58 -7.36 11.21 9.58
N GLU A 59 -7.03 10.00 10.02
CA GLU A 59 -5.75 9.71 10.68
C GLU A 59 -4.56 9.92 9.73
N LYS A 60 -4.60 9.33 8.52
CA LYS A 60 -3.54 9.51 7.51
C LYS A 60 -3.34 10.98 7.14
N ILE A 61 -4.42 11.74 6.96
CA ILE A 61 -4.37 13.19 6.68
C ILE A 61 -3.76 13.96 7.86
N ARG A 62 -4.13 13.61 9.10
CA ARG A 62 -3.57 14.24 10.30
C ARG A 62 -2.06 14.03 10.40
N TRP A 63 -1.55 12.89 9.94
CA TRP A 63 -0.12 12.60 9.86
C TRP A 63 0.57 13.16 8.60
N GLY A 64 -0.14 13.93 7.78
CA GLY A 64 0.41 14.67 6.64
C GLY A 64 0.34 13.93 5.31
N GLN A 65 -0.33 12.78 5.23
CA GLN A 65 -0.59 12.13 3.94
C GLN A 65 -1.69 12.86 3.17
N THR A 66 -1.63 12.83 1.85
CA THR A 66 -2.66 13.40 0.98
C THR A 66 -3.34 12.28 0.21
N PRO A 67 -4.69 12.15 0.27
CA PRO A 67 -5.39 11.15 -0.53
C PRO A 67 -5.20 11.45 -2.01
N THR A 68 -4.94 10.41 -2.81
CA THR A 68 -4.90 10.49 -4.28
C THR A 68 -6.30 10.68 -4.84
N ARG A 69 -7.33 10.16 -4.15
CA ARG A 69 -8.74 10.38 -4.47
C ARG A 69 -9.58 10.49 -3.22
N THR A 70 -10.52 11.42 -3.22
CA THR A 70 -11.56 11.57 -2.20
C THR A 70 -12.90 11.10 -2.77
N PRO A 71 -13.85 10.66 -1.92
CA PRO A 71 -15.19 10.36 -2.36
C PRO A 71 -15.86 11.63 -2.87
N ALA A 72 -16.74 11.51 -3.86
CA ALA A 72 -17.54 12.66 -4.30
C ALA A 72 -18.46 13.08 -3.14
N ALA A 73 -18.37 14.35 -2.72
CA ALA A 73 -19.35 14.92 -1.82
C ALA A 73 -20.73 14.75 -2.48
N SER A 74 -21.59 13.97 -1.83
CA SER A 74 -22.96 13.71 -2.30
C SER A 74 -23.86 14.91 -2.04
#